data_AF-A0A954N0V8-F1
#
_entry.id   AF-A0A954N0V8-F1
#
_cell.length_a   1.000
_cell.length_b   1.000
_cell.length_c   1.000
_cell.angle_alpha   90.00
_cell.angle_beta   90.00
_cell.angle_gamma   90.00
#
_symmetry.space_group_name_H-M   'P 1'
#
loop_
_entity.id
_entity.type
_entity.pdbx_description
1 polymer ?
#
loop_
_entity_poly.entity_id
_entity_poly.type
_entity_poly.pdbx_seq_one_letter_code
_entity_poly.pdbx_strand_id
1 'polypeptide(L)'
;MKRPLRELEIGGAAEKMAEEWFDVVDGDDRVIGQAPRSRVHAERLLHRAVHIFVFNSGGVFLLHLRSATKDEYPLTYTSSASGHLAVGEEYDAAAAR
;
A
#
# COMPACT_ATOMS: atom_id res chain seq x y z
N MET A 1 -49.46 5.69 -20.05
CA MET A 1 -48.56 4.60 -20.47
C MET A 1 -47.25 4.73 -19.68
N LYS A 2 -47.07 3.89 -18.64
CA LYS A 2 -45.92 3.98 -17.71
C LYS A 2 -44.66 3.49 -18.42
N ARG A 3 -43.64 4.33 -18.57
CA ARG A 3 -42.30 3.90 -18.99
C ARG A 3 -41.67 3.08 -17.86
N PRO A 4 -41.02 1.93 -18.11
CA PRO A 4 -40.35 1.19 -17.06
C PRO A 4 -39.07 1.92 -16.65
N LEU A 5 -38.77 1.90 -15.36
CA LEU A 5 -37.51 2.36 -14.80
C LEU A 5 -36.41 1.42 -15.30
N ARG A 6 -35.35 1.95 -15.92
CA ARG A 6 -34.13 1.19 -16.19
C ARG A 6 -33.49 0.88 -14.84
N GLU A 7 -33.22 -0.39 -14.58
CA GLU A 7 -32.30 -0.80 -13.53
C GLU A 7 -30.98 -0.07 -13.75
N LEU A 8 -30.56 0.72 -12.75
CA LEU A 8 -29.19 1.22 -12.71
C LEU A 8 -28.32 0.00 -12.43
N GLU A 9 -27.64 -0.48 -13.45
CA GLU A 9 -26.44 -1.28 -13.24
C GLU A 9 -25.44 -0.38 -12.49
N ILE A 10 -25.28 -0.64 -11.20
CA ILE A 10 -24.14 -0.18 -10.39
C ILE A 10 -22.90 -0.94 -10.84
N GLY A 11 -22.50 -0.71 -12.09
CA GLY A 11 -21.23 -1.14 -12.67
C GLY A 11 -20.12 -0.21 -12.23
N GLY A 12 -19.77 -0.25 -10.95
CA GLY A 12 -18.50 0.29 -10.46
C GLY A 12 -17.42 -0.76 -10.66
N ALA A 13 -17.00 -1.00 -11.91
CA ALA A 13 -15.76 -1.74 -12.12
C ALA A 13 -14.65 -0.92 -11.46
N ALA A 14 -14.15 -1.38 -10.32
CA ALA A 14 -12.92 -0.85 -9.76
C ALA A 14 -11.89 -0.87 -10.88
N GLU A 15 -11.42 0.30 -11.29
CA GLU A 15 -10.26 0.42 -12.16
C GLU A 15 -9.19 -0.50 -11.57
N LYS A 16 -8.80 -1.53 -12.33
CA LYS A 16 -7.65 -2.35 -11.95
C LYS A 16 -6.45 -1.42 -11.99
N MET A 17 -6.14 -0.80 -10.86
CA MET A 17 -4.87 -0.12 -10.67
C MET A 17 -3.78 -1.08 -11.12
N ALA A 18 -2.88 -0.60 -11.98
CA ALA A 18 -1.75 -1.39 -12.43
C ALA A 18 -1.05 -1.97 -11.20
N GLU A 19 -0.83 -3.28 -11.22
CA GLU A 19 -0.26 -4.00 -10.08
C GLU A 19 1.15 -3.47 -9.80
N GLU A 20 1.41 -3.10 -8.54
CA GLU A 20 2.74 -2.66 -8.11
C GLU A 20 3.73 -3.83 -8.13
N TRP A 21 4.98 -3.56 -8.49
CA TRP A 21 6.08 -4.51 -8.47
C TRP A 21 7.15 -4.07 -7.47
N PHE A 22 7.67 -5.02 -6.72
CA PHE A 22 8.68 -4.79 -5.69
C PHE A 22 9.92 -5.64 -5.93
N ASP A 23 11.07 -5.13 -5.49
CA ASP A 23 12.25 -5.96 -5.30
C ASP A 23 12.02 -6.92 -4.12
N VAL A 24 12.30 -8.20 -4.35
CA VAL A 24 12.40 -9.23 -3.31
C VAL A 24 13.84 -9.29 -2.84
N VAL A 25 14.04 -9.21 -1.52
CA VAL A 25 15.37 -9.14 -0.91
C VAL A 25 15.64 -10.33 0.01
N ASP A 26 16.92 -10.57 0.28
CA ASP A 26 17.36 -11.46 1.35
C ASP A 26 17.44 -10.72 2.71
N GLY A 27 17.89 -11.43 3.76
CA GLY A 27 18.01 -10.87 5.11
C GLY A 27 19.07 -9.77 5.27
N ASP A 28 19.93 -9.57 4.28
CA ASP A 28 20.96 -8.52 4.24
C ASP A 28 20.58 -7.38 3.29
N ASP A 29 19.29 -7.30 2.92
CA ASP A 29 18.73 -6.30 2.00
C ASP A 29 19.32 -6.35 0.57
N ARG A 30 19.82 -7.52 0.14
CA ARG A 30 20.28 -7.70 -1.25
C ARG A 30 19.12 -8.16 -2.12
N VAL A 31 18.99 -7.55 -3.30
CA VAL A 31 17.97 -7.94 -4.28
C VAL A 31 18.27 -9.33 -4.83
N ILE A 32 17.31 -10.25 -4.69
CA ILE A 32 17.38 -11.62 -5.19
C ILE A 32 16.32 -11.92 -6.26
N GLY A 33 15.42 -10.97 -6.52
CA GLY A 33 14.40 -11.09 -7.55
C GLY A 33 13.39 -9.95 -7.49
N GLN A 34 12.33 -10.07 -8.28
CA GLN A 34 11.24 -9.11 -8.34
C GLN A 34 9.91 -9.88 -8.42
N ALA A 35 8.89 -9.35 -7.78
CA ALA A 35 7.57 -9.96 -7.80
C ALA A 35 6.47 -8.89 -7.68
N PRO A 36 5.28 -9.16 -8.24
CA PRO A 36 4.14 -8.29 -8.03
C PRO A 36 3.67 -8.32 -6.58
N ARG A 37 3.08 -7.22 -6.12
CA ARG A 37 2.56 -7.03 -4.75
C ARG A 37 1.71 -8.21 -4.29
N SER A 38 0.79 -8.69 -5.12
CA SER A 38 -0.10 -9.80 -4.75
C SER A 38 0.67 -11.06 -4.35
N ARG A 39 1.71 -11.39 -5.11
CA ARG A 39 2.57 -12.54 -4.85
C ARG A 39 3.43 -12.33 -3.62
N VAL A 40 4.07 -11.16 -3.51
CA VAL A 40 4.91 -10.81 -2.36
C VAL A 40 4.16 -10.99 -1.05
N HIS A 41 2.92 -10.52 -1.00
CA HIS A 41 2.07 -10.59 0.19
C HIS A 41 1.52 -12.00 0.43
N ALA A 42 1.07 -12.69 -0.62
CA ALA A 42 0.54 -14.06 -0.50
C ALA A 42 1.60 -15.07 -0.05
N GLU A 43 2.83 -14.96 -0.57
CA GLU A 43 3.94 -15.86 -0.27
C GLU A 43 4.83 -15.36 0.89
N ARG A 44 4.54 -14.18 1.46
CA ARG A 44 5.34 -13.51 2.49
C ARG A 44 6.81 -13.36 2.11
N LEU A 45 7.07 -13.00 0.85
CA LEU A 45 8.41 -12.73 0.36
C LEU A 45 8.95 -11.46 1.05
N LEU A 46 10.21 -11.50 1.44
CA LEU A 46 10.85 -10.33 2.06
C LEU A 46 11.05 -9.24 0.99
N HIS A 47 10.59 -8.04 1.31
CA HIS A 47 10.57 -6.89 0.41
C HIS A 47 10.75 -5.62 1.22
N ARG A 48 11.20 -4.55 0.57
CA ARG A 48 11.54 -3.29 1.24
C ARG A 48 10.31 -2.41 1.49
N ALA A 49 10.29 -1.74 2.63
CA ALA A 49 9.26 -0.80 3.03
C ALA A 49 9.85 0.37 3.83
N VAL A 50 9.13 1.48 3.85
CA VAL A 50 9.43 2.66 4.69
C VAL A 50 8.32 2.87 5.71
N HIS A 51 8.72 3.36 6.88
CA HIS A 51 7.82 3.85 7.94
C HIS A 51 8.27 5.23 8.37
N ILE A 52 7.35 6.20 8.33
CA ILE A 52 7.61 7.59 8.65
C ILE A 52 6.92 7.93 9.97
N PHE A 53 7.66 8.58 10.87
CA PHE A 53 7.18 9.01 12.18
C PHE A 53 7.24 10.54 12.27
N VAL A 54 6.08 11.18 12.26
CA VAL A 54 5.96 12.64 12.29
C VAL A 54 5.62 13.10 13.70
N PHE A 55 6.38 14.07 14.19
CA PHE A 55 6.16 14.74 15.47
C PHE A 55 5.90 16.22 15.22
N ASN A 56 4.93 16.80 15.92
CA ASN A 56 4.78 18.25 15.93
C ASN A 56 5.87 18.91 16.81
N SER A 57 5.93 20.24 16.83
CA SER A 57 6.92 21.00 17.62
C SER A 57 6.80 20.79 19.14
N GLY A 58 5.68 20.25 19.62
CA GLY A 58 5.47 19.86 21.02
C GLY A 58 5.90 18.43 21.34
N GLY A 59 6.47 17.69 20.38
CA GLY A 59 6.89 16.29 20.57
C GLY A 59 5.73 15.29 20.54
N VAL A 60 4.53 15.68 20.11
CA VAL A 60 3.39 14.77 19.98
C VAL A 60 3.48 14.01 18.67
N PHE A 61 3.39 12.68 18.76
CA PHE A 61 3.44 11.76 17.63
C PHE A 61 2.11 11.68 16.89
N LEU A 62 2.15 11.77 15.56
CA LEU A 62 1.00 11.54 14.69
C LEU A 62 0.81 10.04 14.41
N LEU A 63 -0.23 9.44 14.97
CA LEU A 63 -0.68 8.09 14.64
C LEU A 63 -1.66 8.11 13.47
N HIS A 64 -1.51 7.17 12.53
CA HIS A 64 -2.45 6.99 11.43
C HIS A 64 -3.41 5.84 11.70
N LEU A 65 -4.73 6.07 11.57
CA LEU A 65 -5.74 5.01 11.57
C LEU A 65 -6.05 4.59 10.13
N ARG A 66 -5.77 3.33 9.79
CA ARG A 66 -5.94 2.81 8.43
C ARG A 66 -7.42 2.76 8.03
N SER A 67 -7.69 3.05 6.76
CA SER A 67 -9.02 2.87 6.14
C SER A 67 -9.56 1.45 6.30
N ALA A 68 -10.88 1.32 6.39
CA ALA A 68 -11.59 0.04 6.35
C ALA A 68 -11.37 -0.74 5.04
N THR A 69 -11.01 -0.06 3.96
CA THR A 69 -10.84 -0.66 2.62
C THR A 69 -9.46 -1.25 2.37
N LYS A 70 -8.55 -1.22 3.36
CA LYS A 70 -7.23 -1.82 3.21
C LYS A 70 -7.34 -3.35 3.14
N ASP A 71 -6.61 -3.91 2.18
CA ASP A 71 -6.40 -5.34 1.97
C ASP A 71 -5.73 -6.01 3.17
N GLU A 72 -4.77 -5.32 3.79
CA GLU A 72 -4.13 -5.78 5.02
C GLU A 72 -4.38 -4.84 6.20
N TYR A 73 -4.66 -5.43 7.36
CA TYR A 73 -4.82 -4.76 8.64
C TYR A 73 -5.75 -3.52 8.59
N PRO A 74 -7.00 -3.65 8.10
CA PRO A 74 -7.96 -2.54 8.10
C PRO A 74 -8.30 -2.10 9.53
N LEU A 75 -8.61 -0.82 9.71
CA LEU A 75 -9.03 -0.25 11.01
C LEU A 75 -8.00 -0.41 12.15
N THR A 76 -6.71 -0.44 11.82
CA THR A 76 -5.61 -0.50 12.81
C THR A 76 -4.80 0.79 12.82
N TYR A 77 -4.24 1.13 13.98
CA TYR A 77 -3.28 2.23 14.11
C TYR A 77 -1.89 1.80 13.63
N THR A 78 -1.19 2.70 12.92
CA THR A 78 0.15 2.47 12.36
C THR A 78 1.00 3.76 12.39
N SER A 79 2.20 3.71 11.82
CA SER A 79 3.10 4.86 11.64
C SER A 79 2.39 6.01 10.90
N SER A 80 2.92 7.24 11.01
CA SER A 80 2.28 8.43 10.42
C SER A 80 2.04 8.28 8.92
N ALA A 81 2.99 7.65 8.24
CA ALA A 81 2.85 7.13 6.89
C ALA A 81 3.71 5.85 6.73
N SER A 82 3.36 5.01 5.77
CA SER A 82 4.16 3.85 5.38
C SER A 82 3.84 3.42 3.96
N GLY A 83 4.78 2.72 3.33
CA GLY A 83 4.66 2.26 1.95
C GLY A 83 5.79 1.32 1.57
N HIS A 84 5.68 0.71 0.40
CA HIS A 84 6.71 -0.16 -0.16
C HIS A 84 7.60 0.63 -1.12
N LEU A 85 8.82 0.13 -1.32
CA LEU A 85 9.67 0.59 -2.40
C LEU A 85 9.23 -0.10 -3.69
N ALA A 86 9.11 0.67 -4.78
CA ALA A 86 9.04 0.11 -6.12
C ALA A 86 10.36 -0.58 -6.49
N VAL A 87 10.34 -1.35 -7.58
CA VAL A 87 11.57 -1.93 -8.17
C VAL A 87 12.65 -0.86 -8.38
N GLY A 88 13.83 -1.08 -7.79
CA GLY A 88 14.98 -0.20 -7.89
C GLY A 88 14.80 1.18 -7.22
N GLU A 89 13.72 1.40 -6.47
CA GLU A 89 13.50 2.64 -5.73
C GLU A 89 14.40 2.68 -4.50
N GLU A 90 14.96 3.86 -4.21
CA GLU A 90 15.72 4.12 -3.00
C GLU A 90 14.80 4.56 -1.85
N TYR A 91 15.21 4.28 -0.61
CA TYR A 91 14.40 4.54 0.59
C TYR A 91 13.96 6.00 0.73
N ASP A 92 14.86 6.95 0.47
CA ASP A 92 14.55 8.39 0.58
C ASP A 92 13.51 8.83 -0.45
N ALA A 93 13.55 8.26 -1.66
CA ALA A 93 12.56 8.54 -2.69
C ALA A 93 11.18 7.97 -2.32
N ALA A 94 11.14 6.72 -1.83
CA ALA A 94 9.92 6.08 -1.36
C ALA A 94 9.29 6.79 -0.15
N ALA A 95 10.12 7.38 0.73
CA ALA A 95 9.64 8.12 1.89
C ALA A 95 9.04 9.50 1.53
N ALA A 96 9.47 10.11 0.43
CA ALA A 96 9.08 11.47 0.05
C ALA A 96 7.78 11.58 -0.76
N ARG A 97 7.30 10.48 -1.36
CA ARG A 97 6.14 10.45 -2.28
C ARG A 97 4.77 10.38 -1.61
#